data_AF-A0A822JA31-F1
#
_entry.id   AF-A0A822JA31-F1
#
_cell.length_a   1.000
_cell.length_b   1.000
_cell.length_c   1.000
_cell.angle_alpha   90.00
_cell.angle_beta   90.00
_cell.angle_gamma   90.00
#
_symmetry.space_group_name_H-M   'P 1'
#
loop_
_entity.id
_entity.type
_entity.pdbx_description
1 polymer ?
#
loop_
_entity_poly.entity_id
_entity_poly.type
_entity_poly.pdbx_seq_one_letter_code
_entity_poly.pdbx_strand_id
1 'polypeptide(L)'
;MAIGDLNKKFGWIWLLIGPLMGLYITSQFSSLGAAYAAATREISIAGQNLTLYMGEQGIRGANRLLHVHSALLAFLNIFYGLSIDSVSLSDRTKRLGSVLAVAGAILVTIGFYFNQVMPLRELGLPLRVLGGISVVVAIVVMAAGQFKK
;
A
#
# COMPACT_ATOMS: atom_id res chain seq x y z
N MET A 1 -8.92 -1.60 26.43
CA MET A 1 -8.17 -2.12 25.27
C MET A 1 -6.95 -1.23 25.11
N ALA A 2 -5.76 -1.81 24.95
CA ALA A 2 -4.54 -1.02 24.80
C ALA A 2 -4.58 -0.26 23.47
N ILE A 3 -3.98 0.93 23.38
CA ILE A 3 -4.06 1.75 22.16
C ILE A 3 -3.35 1.02 21.02
N GLY A 4 -2.22 0.38 21.32
CA GLY A 4 -1.45 -0.42 20.38
C GLY A 4 -2.17 -1.66 19.85
N ASP A 5 -3.25 -2.13 20.49
CA ASP A 5 -4.03 -3.28 20.02
C ASP A 5 -4.66 -3.03 18.64
N LEU A 6 -5.00 -1.77 18.34
CA LEU A 6 -5.50 -1.37 17.03
C LEU A 6 -4.49 -1.70 15.92
N ASN A 7 -3.25 -1.22 16.07
CA ASN A 7 -2.22 -1.38 15.05
C ASN A 7 -1.73 -2.82 14.95
N LYS A 8 -1.65 -3.55 16.07
CA LYS A 8 -1.32 -4.98 16.06
C LYS A 8 -2.37 -5.78 15.29
N LYS A 9 -3.66 -5.61 15.62
CA LYS A 9 -4.75 -6.31 14.92
C LYS A 9 -4.78 -5.93 13.44
N PHE A 10 -4.71 -4.64 13.14
CA PHE A 10 -4.66 -4.15 11.76
C PHE A 10 -3.50 -4.78 11.00
N GLY A 11 -2.28 -4.75 11.54
CA GLY A 11 -1.10 -5.29 10.86
C GLY A 11 -1.22 -6.78 10.56
N TRP A 12 -1.69 -7.60 11.51
CA TRP A 12 -1.92 -9.02 11.26
C TRP A 12 -2.98 -9.27 10.18
N ILE A 13 -4.09 -8.52 10.21
CA ILE A 13 -5.13 -8.59 9.19
C ILE A 13 -4.58 -8.11 7.84
N TRP A 14 -3.77 -7.05 7.81
CA TRP A 14 -3.25 -6.44 6.59
C TRP A 14 -2.18 -7.28 5.90
N LEU A 15 -1.42 -8.08 6.66
CA LEU A 15 -0.52 -9.11 6.10
C LEU A 15 -1.27 -10.12 5.22
N LEU A 16 -2.55 -10.38 5.52
CA LEU A 16 -3.40 -11.25 4.71
C LEU A 16 -4.09 -10.47 3.59
N ILE A 17 -4.76 -9.35 3.93
CA ILE A 17 -5.59 -8.61 2.98
C ILE A 17 -4.75 -7.93 1.89
N GLY A 18 -3.63 -7.29 2.24
CA GLY A 18 -2.81 -6.53 1.31
C GLY A 18 -2.33 -7.37 0.11
N PRO A 19 -1.77 -8.57 0.33
CA PRO A 19 -1.43 -9.48 -0.75
C PRO A 19 -2.63 -9.98 -1.56
N LEU A 20 -3.76 -10.29 -0.91
CA LEU A 20 -4.97 -10.72 -1.62
C LEU A 20 -5.50 -9.62 -2.56
N MET A 21 -5.39 -8.35 -2.17
CA MET A 21 -5.70 -7.25 -3.08
C MET A 21 -4.78 -7.26 -4.30
N GLY A 22 -3.46 -7.45 -4.13
CA GLY A 22 -2.53 -7.56 -5.27
C GLY A 22 -2.89 -8.67 -6.26
N LEU A 23 -3.29 -9.84 -5.74
CA LEU A 23 -3.77 -10.95 -6.56
C LEU A 23 -5.07 -10.61 -7.29
N TYR A 24 -6.05 -10.04 -6.59
CA TYR A 24 -7.30 -9.58 -7.18
C TYR A 24 -7.05 -8.58 -8.31
N ILE A 25 -6.20 -7.59 -8.07
CA ILE A 25 -5.83 -6.56 -9.04
C ILE A 25 -5.21 -7.21 -10.29
N THR A 26 -4.25 -8.11 -10.08
CA THR A 26 -3.61 -8.84 -11.17
C THR A 26 -4.63 -9.64 -11.99
N SER A 27 -5.66 -10.22 -11.35
CA SER A 27 -6.74 -10.94 -12.04
C SER A 27 -7.63 -10.03 -12.89
N GLN A 28 -7.93 -8.82 -12.42
CA GLN A 28 -8.72 -7.84 -13.18
C GLN A 28 -7.94 -7.31 -14.39
N PHE A 29 -6.64 -7.11 -14.22
CA PHE A 29 -5.77 -6.69 -15.32
C PHE A 29 -5.44 -7.82 -16.29
N SER A 30 -5.40 -9.08 -15.86
CA SER A 30 -5.23 -10.21 -16.77
C SER A 30 -6.48 -10.49 -17.60
N SER A 31 -7.69 -10.26 -17.07
CA SER A 31 -8.92 -10.32 -17.86
C SER A 31 -9.00 -9.17 -18.88
N LEU A 32 -8.57 -7.96 -18.50
CA LEU A 32 -8.42 -6.83 -19.42
C LEU A 32 -7.29 -7.06 -20.44
N GLY A 33 -6.19 -7.69 -20.03
CA GLY A 33 -5.06 -8.05 -20.87
C GLY A 33 -5.38 -9.19 -21.85
N ALA A 34 -6.25 -10.14 -21.48
CA ALA A 34 -6.77 -11.16 -22.37
C ALA A 34 -7.75 -10.56 -23.40
N ALA A 35 -8.60 -9.61 -22.99
CA ALA A 35 -9.46 -8.86 -23.91
C ALA A 35 -8.64 -7.94 -24.85
N TYR A 36 -7.61 -7.29 -24.33
CA TYR A 36 -6.68 -6.47 -25.10
C TYR A 36 -5.81 -7.31 -26.03
N ALA A 37 -5.31 -8.47 -25.60
CA ALA A 37 -4.56 -9.41 -26.43
C ALA A 37 -5.44 -10.07 -27.50
N ALA A 38 -6.73 -10.29 -27.23
CA ALA A 38 -7.69 -10.71 -28.24
C ALA A 38 -7.94 -9.62 -29.30
N ALA A 39 -8.07 -8.35 -28.87
CA ALA A 39 -8.23 -7.20 -29.77
C ALA A 39 -6.94 -6.82 -30.53
N THR A 40 -5.77 -6.97 -29.91
CA THR A 40 -4.46 -6.68 -30.53
C THR A 40 -3.88 -7.87 -31.28
N ARG A 41 -4.45 -9.09 -31.18
CA ARG A 41 -4.09 -10.21 -32.06
C ARG A 41 -4.31 -9.86 -33.53
N GLU A 42 -5.37 -9.11 -33.83
CA GLU A 42 -5.65 -8.62 -35.19
C GLU A 42 -4.63 -7.57 -35.65
N ILE A 43 -4.06 -6.77 -34.73
CA ILE A 43 -3.08 -5.73 -35.03
C ILE A 43 -1.63 -6.29 -35.07
N SER A 44 -1.34 -7.31 -34.25
CA SER A 44 -0.03 -7.95 -34.14
C SER A 44 0.36 -8.75 -35.38
N ILE A 45 -0.60 -9.34 -36.09
CA ILE A 45 -0.35 -10.04 -37.36
C ILE A 45 0.11 -9.04 -38.45
N ALA A 46 -0.23 -7.76 -38.33
CA ALA A 46 0.18 -6.71 -39.28
C ALA A 46 1.49 -5.99 -38.90
N GLY A 47 1.95 -6.04 -37.64
CA GLY A 47 3.02 -5.17 -37.11
C GLY A 47 4.22 -5.87 -36.48
N GLN A 48 4.43 -7.15 -36.80
CA GLN A 48 5.21 -8.13 -36.02
C GLN A 48 6.70 -7.86 -35.75
N ASN A 49 7.28 -6.71 -36.09
CA ASN A 49 8.74 -6.48 -36.00
C ASN A 49 9.21 -5.34 -35.07
N LEU A 50 8.35 -4.61 -34.35
CA LEU A 50 8.82 -3.42 -33.60
C LEU A 50 8.76 -3.49 -32.06
N THR A 51 8.11 -4.46 -31.43
CA THR A 51 7.76 -4.37 -29.99
C THR A 51 8.35 -5.45 -29.09
N LEU A 52 9.26 -6.29 -29.60
CA LEU A 52 9.86 -7.39 -28.82
C LEU A 52 10.91 -6.96 -27.77
N TYR A 53 11.24 -5.67 -27.65
CA TYR A 53 12.33 -5.17 -26.79
C TYR A 53 11.98 -3.93 -25.94
N MET A 54 10.82 -3.93 -25.28
CA MET A 54 10.60 -3.02 -24.14
C MET A 54 10.39 -3.85 -22.88
N GLY A 55 11.44 -3.89 -22.04
CA GLY A 55 11.58 -4.74 -20.85
C GLY A 55 10.39 -4.65 -19.89
N GLU A 56 10.21 -5.67 -19.03
CA GLU A 56 9.06 -5.88 -18.13
C GLU A 56 8.39 -4.58 -17.60
N GLN A 57 7.56 -3.94 -18.43
CA GLN A 57 6.79 -2.75 -18.10
C GLN A 57 5.34 -3.17 -18.13
N GLY A 58 4.87 -3.62 -16.96
CA GLY A 58 3.52 -4.13 -16.85
C GLY A 58 3.18 -4.59 -15.45
N ILE A 59 1.89 -4.87 -15.27
CA ILE A 59 1.13 -5.32 -14.09
C ILE A 59 1.96 -6.09 -13.03
N ARG A 60 2.92 -6.92 -13.43
CA ARG A 60 3.87 -7.62 -12.55
C ARG A 60 4.68 -6.71 -11.63
N GLY A 61 5.28 -5.64 -12.15
CA GLY A 61 6.09 -4.70 -11.37
C GLY A 61 5.25 -3.94 -10.34
N ALA A 62 4.06 -3.51 -10.75
CA ALA A 62 3.10 -2.87 -9.86
C ALA A 62 2.60 -3.82 -8.77
N ASN A 63 2.36 -5.09 -9.11
CA ASN A 63 1.94 -6.09 -8.13
C ASN A 63 3.04 -6.36 -7.09
N ARG A 64 4.31 -6.49 -7.54
CA ARG A 64 5.44 -6.64 -6.62
C ARG A 64 5.54 -5.46 -5.65
N LEU A 65 5.39 -4.24 -6.15
CA LEU A 65 5.41 -3.03 -5.31
C LEU A 65 4.25 -3.03 -4.31
N LEU A 66 3.04 -3.38 -4.73
CA LEU A 66 1.87 -3.43 -3.84
C LEU A 66 2.04 -4.48 -2.74
N HIS A 67 2.55 -5.68 -3.07
CA HIS A 67 2.86 -6.72 -2.09
C HIS A 67 3.92 -6.28 -1.08
N VAL A 68 5.06 -5.77 -1.56
CA VAL A 68 6.17 -5.34 -0.70
C VAL A 68 5.74 -4.21 0.22
N HIS A 69 5.06 -3.19 -0.29
CA HIS A 69 4.61 -2.06 0.53
C HIS A 69 3.53 -2.48 1.51
N SER A 70 2.57 -3.32 1.11
CA SER A 70 1.53 -3.79 2.03
C SER A 70 2.12 -4.62 3.18
N ALA A 71 3.08 -5.50 2.90
CA ALA A 71 3.77 -6.26 3.94
C ALA A 71 4.59 -5.34 4.85
N LEU A 72 5.38 -4.43 4.28
CA LEU A 72 6.18 -3.47 5.04
C LEU A 72 5.30 -2.61 5.97
N LEU A 73 4.21 -2.05 5.45
CA LEU A 73 3.29 -1.19 6.21
C LEU A 73 2.51 -1.95 7.28
N ALA A 74 2.24 -3.24 7.05
CA ALA A 74 1.68 -4.12 8.07
C ALA A 74 2.67 -4.36 9.22
N PHE A 75 3.93 -4.67 8.91
CA PHE A 75 4.98 -4.82 9.92
C PHE A 75 5.20 -3.53 10.70
N LEU A 76 5.29 -2.39 10.02
CA LEU A 76 5.41 -1.09 10.67
C LEU A 76 4.26 -0.83 11.65
N ASN A 77 3.02 -1.20 11.30
CA ASN A 77 1.89 -1.10 12.21
C ASN A 77 2.01 -2.05 13.42
N ILE A 78 2.47 -3.29 13.22
CA ILE A 78 2.71 -4.22 14.34
C ILE A 78 3.77 -3.64 15.28
N PHE A 79 4.91 -3.19 14.76
CA PHE A 79 5.97 -2.56 15.56
C PHE A 79 5.49 -1.33 16.29
N TYR A 80 4.71 -0.47 15.61
CA TYR A 80 4.10 0.70 16.21
C TYR A 80 3.21 0.32 17.40
N GLY A 81 2.31 -0.64 17.21
CA GLY A 81 1.38 -1.11 18.23
C GLY A 81 2.06 -1.81 19.41
N LEU A 82 3.22 -2.44 19.20
CA LEU A 82 4.03 -3.00 20.29
C LEU A 82 4.72 -1.91 21.12
N SER A 83 4.94 -0.72 20.55
CA SER A 83 5.78 0.31 21.15
C SER A 83 4.99 1.49 21.73
N ILE A 84 3.81 1.81 21.17
CA ILE A 84 3.10 3.06 21.48
C ILE A 84 2.49 3.10 22.90
N ASP A 85 2.19 1.95 23.49
CA ASP A 85 1.59 1.93 24.83
C ASP A 85 2.63 2.29 25.91
N SER A 86 3.93 2.03 25.68
CA SER A 86 5.01 2.27 26.64
C SER A 86 5.58 3.69 26.65
N VAL A 87 5.25 4.53 25.67
CA VAL A 87 5.77 5.91 25.61
C VAL A 87 5.06 6.85 26.58
N SER A 88 5.76 7.88 27.06
CA SER A 88 5.28 8.87 28.05
C SER A 88 4.42 10.00 27.45
N LEU A 89 3.46 9.61 26.59
CA LEU A 89 2.53 10.54 25.95
C LEU A 89 1.11 10.40 26.49
N SER A 90 0.31 11.46 26.31
CA SER A 90 -1.12 11.39 26.59
C SER A 90 -1.81 10.36 25.69
N ASP A 91 -2.86 9.72 26.20
CA ASP A 91 -3.66 8.75 25.44
C ASP A 91 -4.20 9.34 24.14
N ARG A 92 -4.57 10.62 24.14
CA ARG A 92 -5.04 11.32 22.95
C ARG A 92 -3.96 11.36 21.86
N THR A 93 -2.72 11.66 22.22
CA THR A 93 -1.59 11.70 21.29
C THR A 93 -1.23 10.31 20.78
N LYS A 94 -1.18 9.31 21.67
CA LYS A 94 -0.95 7.90 21.30
C LYS A 94 -2.00 7.40 20.31
N ARG A 95 -3.28 7.72 20.57
CA ARG A 95 -4.39 7.34 19.70
C ARG A 95 -4.32 8.03 18.34
N LEU A 96 -3.95 9.31 18.29
CA LEU A 96 -3.75 10.02 17.02
C LEU A 96 -2.65 9.35 16.19
N GLY A 97 -1.48 9.09 16.77
CA GLY A 97 -0.39 8.41 16.07
C GLY A 97 -0.78 7.02 15.58
N SER A 98 -1.51 6.27 16.40
CA SER A 98 -2.04 4.94 16.05
C SER A 98 -2.98 4.98 14.85
N VAL A 99 -3.92 5.92 14.83
CA VAL A 99 -4.84 6.11 13.70
C VAL A 99 -4.09 6.54 12.44
N LEU A 100 -3.11 7.44 12.55
CA LEU A 100 -2.31 7.90 11.42
C LEU A 100 -1.44 6.78 10.82
N ALA A 101 -0.89 5.88 11.64
CA ALA A 101 -0.14 4.72 11.14
C ALA A 101 -1.03 3.74 10.35
N VAL A 102 -2.27 3.51 10.81
CA VAL A 102 -3.24 2.67 10.09
C VAL A 102 -3.70 3.35 8.81
N ALA A 103 -4.13 4.61 8.89
CA ALA A 103 -4.59 5.38 7.74
C ALA A 103 -3.48 5.50 6.68
N GLY A 104 -2.25 5.74 7.11
CA GLY A 104 -1.09 5.81 6.24
C GLY A 104 -0.85 4.51 5.46
N ALA A 105 -0.94 3.36 6.14
CA ALA A 105 -0.81 2.06 5.50
C ALA A 105 -1.88 1.83 4.42
N ILE A 106 -3.14 2.14 4.74
CA ILE A 106 -4.26 1.99 3.81
C ILE A 106 -4.08 2.90 2.60
N LEU A 107 -3.82 4.19 2.83
CA LEU A 107 -3.70 5.20 1.77
C LEU A 107 -2.54 4.90 0.82
N VAL A 108 -1.37 4.49 1.34
CA VAL A 108 -0.23 4.13 0.49
C VAL A 108 -0.55 2.90 -0.37
N THR A 109 -1.08 1.84 0.23
CA THR A 109 -1.43 0.61 -0.51
C THR A 109 -2.51 0.89 -1.57
N ILE A 110 -3.57 1.63 -1.23
CA ILE A 110 -4.62 2.00 -2.19
C ILE A 110 -4.07 2.91 -3.28
N GLY A 111 -3.19 3.85 -2.96
CA GLY A 111 -2.59 4.72 -3.96
C GLY A 111 -1.73 3.96 -4.98
N PHE A 112 -1.02 2.90 -4.57
CA PHE A 112 -0.35 1.99 -5.50
C PHE A 112 -1.34 1.24 -6.39
N TYR A 113 -2.49 0.83 -5.86
CA TYR A 113 -3.55 0.21 -6.64
C TYR A 113 -4.13 1.18 -7.67
N PHE A 114 -4.51 2.39 -7.25
CA PHE A 114 -5.16 3.38 -8.11
C PHE A 114 -4.27 3.79 -9.28
N ASN A 115 -2.94 3.84 -9.09
CA ASN A 115 -2.00 4.06 -10.20
C ASN A 115 -2.11 3.05 -11.34
N GLN A 116 -2.66 1.85 -11.09
CA GLN A 116 -2.87 0.84 -12.13
C GLN A 116 -4.25 0.96 -12.78
N VAL A 117 -5.25 1.46 -12.05
CA VAL A 117 -6.63 1.54 -12.51
C VAL A 117 -6.85 2.84 -13.27
N MET A 118 -6.98 2.76 -14.60
CA MET A 118 -7.07 3.91 -15.51
C MET A 118 -7.98 5.06 -15.02
N PRO A 119 -9.25 4.83 -14.60
CA PRO A 119 -10.11 5.93 -14.13
C PRO A 119 -9.69 6.56 -12.79
N LEU A 120 -8.82 5.92 -12.01
CA LEU A 120 -8.42 6.36 -10.67
C LEU A 120 -6.95 6.77 -10.59
N ARG A 121 -6.21 6.69 -11.70
CA ARG A 121 -4.75 6.89 -11.74
C ARG A 121 -4.31 8.23 -11.14
N GLU A 122 -5.04 9.31 -11.42
CA GLU A 122 -4.73 10.65 -10.92
C GLU A 122 -4.82 10.76 -9.38
N LEU A 123 -5.57 9.88 -8.72
CA LEU A 123 -5.67 9.82 -7.26
C LEU A 123 -4.52 9.00 -6.63
N GLY A 124 -3.82 8.18 -7.41
CA GLY A 124 -2.80 7.27 -6.90
C GLY A 124 -1.63 7.98 -6.22
N LEU A 125 -1.06 9.00 -6.86
CA LEU A 125 0.03 9.79 -6.30
C LEU A 125 -0.39 10.59 -5.05
N PRO A 126 -1.49 11.37 -5.07
CA PRO A 126 -1.97 12.08 -3.87
C PRO A 126 -2.17 11.18 -2.65
N LEU A 127 -2.80 10.01 -2.83
CA LEU A 127 -3.03 9.06 -1.74
C LEU A 127 -1.72 8.51 -1.16
N ARG A 128 -0.72 8.23 -2.01
CA ARG A 128 0.60 7.79 -1.55
C ARG A 128 1.31 8.87 -0.75
N VAL A 129 1.23 10.13 -1.18
CA VAL A 129 1.86 11.25 -0.47
C VAL A 129 1.19 11.48 0.88
N LEU A 130 -0.15 11.58 0.91
CA LEU A 130 -0.90 11.75 2.15
C LEU A 130 -0.70 10.58 3.13
N GLY A 131 -0.69 9.36 2.59
CA GLY A 131 -0.42 8.16 3.37
C GLY A 131 0.99 8.14 3.93
N GLY A 132 2.00 8.48 3.11
CA GLY A 132 3.39 8.60 3.54
C GLY A 132 3.57 9.64 4.65
N ILE A 133 2.98 10.83 4.50
CA ILE A 133 2.99 11.87 5.54
C ILE A 133 2.35 11.35 6.84
N SER A 134 1.23 10.63 6.74
CA SER A 134 0.55 10.06 7.91
C SER A 134 1.44 9.07 8.66
N VAL A 135 2.17 8.20 7.93
CA VAL A 135 3.14 7.28 8.54
C VAL A 135 4.28 8.04 9.21
N VAL A 136 4.85 9.04 8.54
CA VAL A 136 5.94 9.87 9.10
C VAL A 136 5.51 10.55 10.39
N VAL A 137 4.33 11.19 10.40
CA VAL A 137 3.80 11.85 11.61
C VAL A 137 3.58 10.83 12.73
N ALA A 138 3.05 9.64 12.42
CA ALA A 138 2.89 8.59 13.42
C ALA A 138 4.23 8.20 14.05
N ILE A 139 5.27 7.98 13.24
CA ILE A 139 6.62 7.67 13.71
C ILE A 139 7.17 8.79 14.58
N VAL A 140 7.02 10.05 14.18
CA VAL A 140 7.44 11.22 14.98
C VAL A 140 6.74 11.25 16.33
N VAL A 141 5.43 10.97 16.38
CA VAL A 141 4.70 10.86 17.64
C VAL A 141 5.34 9.82 18.56
N MET A 142 5.60 8.62 18.06
CA MET A 142 6.23 7.56 18.86
C MET A 142 7.63 7.96 19.33
N ALA A 143 8.46 8.50 18.42
CA ALA A 143 9.82 8.93 18.73
C ALA A 143 9.82 10.04 19.79
N ALA A 144 8.97 11.06 19.65
CA ALA A 144 8.84 12.13 20.64
C ALA A 144 8.47 11.59 22.02
N GLY A 145 7.60 10.57 22.07
CA GLY A 145 7.24 9.90 23.31
C GLY A 145 8.36 9.06 23.94
N GLN A 146 9.28 8.52 23.14
CA GLN A 146 10.46 7.79 23.64
C GLN A 146 11.50 8.75 24.25
N PHE A 147 11.62 9.97 23.72
CA PHE A 147 12.58 10.96 24.20
C PHE A 147 12.05 11.87 25.31
N LYS A 148 10.73 11.91 25.50
CA LYS A 148 10.11 12.64 26.60
C LYS A 148 10.34 11.87 27.91
N LYS A 149 11.35 12.28 28.68
CA LYS A 149 11.57 11.77 30.04
C LYS A 149 10.58 12.40 31.01
#